data_AF-A0A932QBK1-F1
#
_entry.id   AF-A0A932QBK1-F1
#
_cell.length_a   1.000
_cell.length_b   1.000
_cell.length_c   1.000
_cell.angle_alpha   90.00
_cell.angle_beta   90.00
_cell.angle_gamma   90.00
#
_symmetry.space_group_name_H-M   'P 1'
#
loop_
_entity.id
_entity.type
_entity.pdbx_description
1 polymer ?
#
loop_
_entity_poly.entity_id
_entity_poly.type
_entity_poly.pdbx_seq_one_letter_code
_entity_poly.pdbx_strand_id
1 'polypeptide(L)'
;MGKYTIAVFGLFFAIQGLISPSYAMVRPENGNYFVSYVDLRVPLAPALEFNIERFYNSKSIHEGIFGWRWSSLLETSLSLSPDGSIVIHETGGGLENRFLPVNPKTLSVDQAAELIAEAARSNSSSGLGGHYLDDYKARLKADASFRDREWLRFRGAGKVTDKTIADGTQFVSTADGFQFITKTGKGFARKADGGVIHWFNNSGQLFRITDANNSAIHISYDQNNRPTMLTDSQFHSLRFTYTKLADGKERVSNISDEAAHSLNYKYNEQGDLIASQDRAGNAYGFRYSVDGQHLLTEVKNGNRVLHQIGYYDKTLNQNVKWVLEEDGALKNFTYARDPSDPNHLVVKHTTKSKQGALLAERTYEYWKQVSSLGQKTLKKTAIKENGTTTVAEYDNTGLLLRAAGANGEESFQYNTQGRVIKKLTGSLIFEFSYKEGTGLVSKIVRSVKDSNAKPVSTSFDYDSRGSLSTLTTSEGDQVRLLHDATGHLLALVDPPRGIAMKVKYNEHSLPIEIADAKLGTVTMQYDDLGKIKDLKGTSTAENAYSLAIEFTRVKALIDQATFSGL
;
A
#
# COMPACT_ATOMS: atom_id res chain seq x y z
N MET A 1 1.28 -2.94 1.32
CA MET A 1 1.91 -1.98 0.40
C MET A 1 3.44 -2.06 0.42
N GLY A 2 4.03 -3.01 -0.31
CA GLY A 2 5.35 -2.84 -0.95
C GLY A 2 5.16 -2.47 -2.43
N LYS A 3 4.17 -1.62 -2.71
CA LYS A 3 3.73 -1.32 -4.08
C LYS A 3 4.47 -0.14 -4.73
N TYR A 4 5.38 0.54 -4.01
CA TYR A 4 5.87 1.86 -4.44
C TYR A 4 7.39 1.99 -4.64
N THR A 5 8.11 0.93 -5.04
CA THR A 5 9.53 1.10 -5.47
C THR A 5 10.01 0.18 -6.60
N ILE A 6 9.18 -0.67 -7.20
CA ILE A 6 9.56 -1.39 -8.44
C ILE A 6 8.31 -1.53 -9.33
N ALA A 7 7.88 -0.41 -9.91
CA ALA A 7 6.96 -0.41 -11.04
C ALA A 7 7.26 0.81 -11.93
N VAL A 8 8.53 0.94 -12.34
CA VAL A 8 8.90 1.82 -13.45
C VAL A 8 8.79 0.97 -14.71
N PHE A 9 7.73 1.19 -15.47
CA PHE A 9 7.35 0.44 -16.66
C PHE A 9 8.49 0.41 -17.69
N GLY A 10 9.01 -0.80 -17.94
CA GLY A 10 9.57 -1.22 -19.21
C GLY A 10 8.70 -2.37 -19.75
N LEU A 11 8.57 -2.46 -21.07
CA LEU A 11 7.79 -3.44 -21.83
C LEU A 11 7.48 -4.77 -21.11
N PHE A 12 6.21 -5.16 -21.25
CA PHE A 12 5.68 -6.52 -21.09
C PHE A 12 6.70 -7.65 -21.18
N PHE A 13 6.83 -8.39 -20.07
CA PHE A 13 6.73 -9.84 -20.11
C PHE A 13 5.76 -10.28 -19.00
N ALA A 14 4.78 -11.10 -19.37
CA ALA A 14 4.02 -11.96 -18.49
C ALA A 14 4.98 -12.58 -17.46
N ILE A 15 4.76 -12.42 -16.15
CA ILE A 15 3.77 -13.16 -15.36
C ILE A 15 3.21 -12.21 -14.30
N GLN A 16 2.01 -11.67 -14.55
CA GLN A 16 1.05 -11.36 -13.49
C GLN A 16 0.03 -12.48 -13.53
N GLY A 17 0.05 -13.29 -12.49
CA GLY A 17 -0.81 -14.44 -12.30
C GLY A 17 -0.25 -15.16 -11.10
N LEU A 18 -1.11 -15.42 -10.12
CA LEU A 18 -0.83 -16.05 -8.82
C LEU A 18 -0.46 -15.04 -7.73
N ILE A 19 -1.49 -14.36 -7.21
CA ILE A 19 -1.45 -13.79 -5.87
C ILE A 19 -1.28 -14.98 -4.91
N SER A 20 -0.07 -15.20 -4.42
CA SER A 20 0.12 -16.07 -3.26
C SER A 20 -0.63 -15.46 -2.06
N PRO A 21 -1.30 -16.27 -1.21
CA PRO A 21 -1.94 -15.78 0.02
C PRO A 21 -0.95 -15.19 1.03
N SER A 22 0.36 -15.37 0.80
CA SER A 22 1.44 -14.78 1.57
C SER A 22 2.46 -14.05 0.69
N TYR A 23 2.83 -12.83 1.07
CA TYR A 23 3.90 -12.05 0.42
C TYR A 23 4.98 -11.71 1.44
N ALA A 24 6.14 -12.38 1.35
CA ALA A 24 7.29 -12.11 2.21
C ALA A 24 8.36 -11.32 1.45
N MET A 25 8.86 -10.25 2.06
CA MET A 25 9.89 -9.39 1.47
C MET A 25 10.81 -8.77 2.52
N VAL A 26 12.06 -8.56 2.12
CA VAL A 26 12.99 -7.66 2.82
C VAL A 26 13.01 -6.33 2.10
N ARG A 27 12.74 -5.23 2.81
CA ARG A 27 12.93 -3.88 2.27
C ARG A 27 14.39 -3.47 2.42
N PRO A 28 15.16 -3.30 1.34
CA PRO A 28 16.58 -2.97 1.47
C PRO A 28 16.78 -1.61 2.15
N GLU A 29 15.94 -0.62 1.88
CA GLU A 29 16.04 0.74 2.44
C GLU A 29 16.15 0.82 3.98
N ASN A 30 15.53 -0.11 4.70
CA ASN A 30 15.52 -0.11 6.16
C ASN A 30 15.73 -1.49 6.79
N GLY A 31 16.03 -2.52 5.99
CA GLY A 31 16.22 -3.90 6.44
C GLY A 31 15.01 -4.49 7.16
N ASN A 32 13.80 -4.03 6.84
CA ASN A 32 12.56 -4.56 7.39
C ASN A 32 12.19 -5.90 6.74
N TYR A 33 11.97 -6.94 7.54
CA TYR A 33 11.25 -8.12 7.10
C TYR A 33 9.75 -7.89 7.24
N PHE A 34 9.05 -7.94 6.12
CA PHE A 34 7.62 -7.76 6.05
C PHE A 34 6.99 -9.00 5.44
N VAL A 35 5.95 -9.53 6.11
CA VAL A 35 5.11 -10.59 5.53
C VAL A 35 3.65 -10.30 5.82
N SER A 36 2.79 -10.55 4.84
CA SER A 36 1.34 -10.45 5.00
C SER A 36 0.65 -11.78 4.75
N TYR A 37 -0.48 -12.01 5.41
CA TYR A 37 -1.37 -13.14 5.21
C TYR A 37 -2.80 -12.64 5.04
N VAL A 38 -3.50 -13.22 4.08
CA VAL A 38 -4.94 -13.02 3.94
C VAL A 38 -5.62 -14.29 4.46
N ASP A 39 -6.17 -14.22 5.67
CA ASP A 39 -6.78 -15.37 6.31
C ASP A 39 -8.24 -15.59 5.85
N LEU A 40 -8.87 -14.54 5.33
CA LEU A 40 -10.22 -14.57 4.78
C LEU A 40 -10.38 -13.44 3.76
N ARG A 41 -10.99 -13.77 2.61
CA ARG A 41 -11.59 -12.82 1.68
C ARG A 41 -13.06 -13.16 1.51
N VAL A 42 -13.95 -12.21 1.80
CA VAL A 42 -15.37 -12.32 1.45
C VAL A 42 -15.72 -11.14 0.55
N PRO A 43 -15.96 -11.35 -0.74
CA PRO A 43 -16.41 -10.27 -1.61
C PRO A 43 -17.84 -9.87 -1.19
N LEU A 44 -18.02 -8.60 -0.79
CA LEU A 44 -19.34 -8.10 -0.39
C LEU A 44 -19.94 -7.19 -1.45
N ALA A 45 -19.08 -6.43 -2.13
CA ALA A 45 -19.45 -5.45 -3.11
C ALA A 45 -18.26 -5.16 -4.07
N PRO A 46 -18.47 -4.38 -5.14
CA PRO A 46 -17.51 -4.10 -6.22
C PRO A 46 -16.11 -3.67 -5.79
N ALA A 47 -16.09 -2.80 -4.78
CA ALA A 47 -14.89 -2.19 -4.24
C ALA A 47 -14.78 -2.43 -2.73
N LEU A 48 -15.56 -3.39 -2.21
CA LEU A 48 -15.64 -3.67 -0.79
C LEU A 48 -15.52 -5.17 -0.55
N GLU A 49 -14.33 -5.58 -0.12
CA GLU A 49 -14.03 -6.93 0.32
C GLU A 49 -13.93 -6.95 1.84
N PHE A 50 -14.52 -7.97 2.46
CA PHE A 50 -14.28 -8.33 3.84
C PHE A 50 -12.99 -9.12 3.93
N ASN A 51 -11.88 -8.45 4.22
CA ASN A 51 -10.60 -9.11 4.33
C ASN A 51 -10.12 -9.14 5.78
N ILE A 52 -9.82 -10.34 6.28
CA ILE A 52 -8.99 -10.50 7.47
C ILE A 52 -7.55 -10.64 6.99
N GLU A 53 -6.84 -9.52 7.01
CA GLU A 53 -5.43 -9.46 6.67
C GLU A 53 -4.58 -9.16 7.90
N ARG A 54 -3.43 -9.82 7.94
CA ARG A 54 -2.42 -9.64 8.97
C ARG A 54 -1.11 -9.26 8.34
N PHE A 55 -0.41 -8.32 8.97
CA PHE A 55 0.87 -7.80 8.51
C PHE A 55 1.88 -7.88 9.64
N TYR A 56 2.93 -8.66 9.43
CA TYR A 56 4.12 -8.65 10.25
C TYR A 56 5.13 -7.63 9.71
N ASN A 57 5.71 -6.83 10.60
CA ASN A 57 6.75 -5.86 10.28
C ASN A 57 7.86 -5.90 11.35
N SER A 58 9.05 -6.38 10.99
CA SER A 58 10.19 -6.53 11.92
C SER A 58 10.78 -5.21 12.44
N LYS A 59 10.32 -4.06 11.93
CA LYS A 59 10.63 -2.72 12.43
C LYS A 59 9.52 -2.10 13.25
N SER A 60 8.32 -2.67 13.21
CA SER A 60 7.21 -2.20 14.02
C SER A 60 7.48 -2.45 15.49
N ILE A 61 7.20 -1.46 16.33
CA ILE A 61 7.11 -1.61 17.79
C ILE A 61 5.65 -1.74 18.25
N HIS A 62 4.72 -1.73 17.30
CA HIS A 62 3.29 -1.84 17.59
C HIS A 62 2.93 -3.29 17.93
N GLU A 63 2.02 -3.44 18.87
CA GLU A 63 1.43 -4.69 19.27
C GLU A 63 -0.05 -4.63 18.91
N GLY A 64 -0.40 -5.24 17.78
CA GLY A 64 -1.78 -5.25 17.31
C GLY A 64 -2.59 -6.38 17.92
N ILE A 65 -3.83 -6.54 17.45
CA ILE A 65 -4.75 -7.60 17.89
C ILE A 65 -4.19 -9.01 17.71
N PHE A 66 -3.25 -9.17 16.77
CA PHE A 66 -2.55 -10.42 16.47
C PHE A 66 -1.21 -10.55 17.20
N GLY A 67 -0.88 -9.67 18.15
CA GLY A 67 0.33 -9.72 18.96
C GLY A 67 1.48 -8.87 18.42
N TRP A 68 2.66 -9.07 19.00
CA TRP A 68 3.83 -8.23 18.73
C TRP A 68 4.20 -8.17 17.26
N ARG A 69 4.38 -6.95 16.76
CA ARG A 69 4.79 -6.62 15.38
C ARG A 69 3.81 -7.07 14.29
N TRP A 70 2.71 -7.70 14.69
CA TRP A 70 1.57 -8.00 13.84
C TRP A 70 0.54 -6.88 13.94
N SER A 71 -0.16 -6.67 12.84
CA SER A 71 -1.14 -5.60 12.71
C SER A 71 -2.15 -5.95 11.61
N SER A 72 -3.28 -5.25 11.57
CA SER A 72 -4.37 -5.45 10.63
C SER A 72 -4.94 -4.14 10.12
N LEU A 73 -5.51 -4.11 8.91
CA LEU A 73 -6.16 -2.90 8.37
C LEU A 73 -7.29 -2.37 9.28
N LEU A 74 -7.84 -3.22 10.15
CA LEU A 74 -8.85 -2.84 11.15
C LEU A 74 -8.31 -1.93 12.27
N GLU A 75 -6.98 -1.83 12.37
CA GLU A 75 -6.25 -1.01 13.32
C GLU A 75 -5.72 0.28 12.66
N THR A 76 -6.06 0.52 11.39
CA THR A 76 -5.80 1.80 10.74
C THR A 76 -6.42 2.93 11.55
N SER A 77 -5.60 3.91 11.88
CA SER A 77 -6.02 5.05 12.69
C SER A 77 -5.50 6.36 12.14
N LEU A 78 -6.02 7.44 12.69
CA LEU A 78 -5.76 8.81 12.29
C LEU A 78 -5.35 9.59 13.54
N SER A 79 -4.29 10.38 13.47
CA SER A 79 -3.93 11.33 14.52
C SER A 79 -3.79 12.75 13.97
N LEU A 80 -4.16 13.73 14.80
CA LEU A 80 -3.84 15.12 14.54
C LEU A 80 -2.40 15.40 14.96
N SER A 81 -1.67 16.03 14.07
CA SER A 81 -0.34 16.57 14.34
C SER A 81 -0.42 18.00 14.87
N PRO A 82 0.59 18.46 15.62
CA PRO A 82 0.62 19.78 16.23
C PRO A 82 0.68 20.93 15.21
N ASP A 83 1.29 20.67 14.04
CA ASP A 83 1.27 21.59 12.89
C ASP A 83 -0.08 21.56 12.16
N GLY A 84 -1.09 20.91 12.74
CA GLY A 84 -2.46 20.75 12.26
C GLY A 84 -2.60 19.92 10.99
N SER A 85 -1.55 19.18 10.61
CA SER A 85 -1.68 18.11 9.64
C SER A 85 -2.36 16.88 10.25
N ILE A 86 -2.80 15.97 9.41
CA ILE A 86 -3.33 14.66 9.80
C ILE A 86 -2.30 13.60 9.43
N VAL A 87 -2.05 12.65 10.31
CA VAL A 87 -1.24 11.45 9.99
C VAL A 87 -2.14 10.24 10.04
N ILE A 88 -2.17 9.47 8.96
CA ILE A 88 -2.75 8.14 8.96
C ILE A 88 -1.68 7.13 9.36
N HIS A 89 -2.00 6.34 10.38
CA HIS A 89 -1.23 5.19 10.82
C HIS A 89 -1.82 3.94 10.18
N GLU A 90 -1.25 3.55 9.04
CA GLU A 90 -1.62 2.30 8.38
C GLU A 90 -0.74 1.14 8.84
N THR A 91 -1.34 -0.04 8.87
CA THR A 91 -0.66 -1.26 9.27
C THR A 91 0.18 -1.84 8.14
N GLY A 92 1.34 -2.38 8.48
CA GLY A 92 2.22 -3.04 7.52
C GLY A 92 3.46 -2.22 7.16
N GLY A 93 3.66 -1.90 5.88
CA GLY A 93 4.92 -1.44 5.28
C GLY A 93 5.65 -0.24 5.91
N GLY A 94 5.03 0.45 6.88
CA GLY A 94 5.66 1.49 7.67
C GLY A 94 5.76 2.85 6.98
N LEU A 95 4.79 3.18 6.12
CA LEU A 95 4.64 4.52 5.55
C LEU A 95 3.59 5.27 6.37
N GLU A 96 3.98 6.41 6.96
CA GLU A 96 3.07 7.38 7.55
C GLU A 96 2.63 8.33 6.44
N ASN A 97 1.34 8.31 6.09
CA ASN A 97 0.82 9.28 5.13
C ASN A 97 0.33 10.52 5.88
N ARG A 98 0.96 11.67 5.59
CA ARG A 98 0.60 12.96 6.17
C ARG A 98 -0.29 13.74 5.21
N PHE A 99 -1.31 14.38 5.74
CA PHE A 99 -2.25 15.20 4.99
C PHE A 99 -2.22 16.64 5.53
N LEU A 100 -2.02 17.60 4.63
CA LEU A 100 -1.98 19.03 4.95
C LEU A 100 -3.35 19.67 4.74
N PRO A 101 -3.76 20.59 5.62
CA PRO A 101 -5.00 21.34 5.42
C PRO A 101 -4.91 22.22 4.16
N VAL A 102 -5.97 22.21 3.35
CA VAL A 102 -6.07 23.02 2.13
C VAL A 102 -6.25 24.50 2.49
N ASN A 103 -7.12 24.81 3.47
CA ASN A 103 -7.37 26.15 4.02
C ASN A 103 -8.15 26.06 5.34
N PRO A 104 -7.90 26.93 6.35
CA PRO A 104 -6.73 27.81 6.50
C PRO A 104 -5.50 27.03 6.96
N LYS A 105 -4.32 27.61 6.76
CA LYS A 105 -3.06 27.07 7.30
C LYS A 105 -3.14 27.01 8.82
N THR A 106 -2.78 25.86 9.34
CA THR A 106 -2.60 25.54 10.75
C THR A 106 -1.29 26.13 11.29
N LEU A 107 -0.93 25.79 12.55
CA LEU A 107 0.31 26.22 13.18
C LEU A 107 1.52 25.92 12.29
N SER A 108 2.46 26.86 12.16
CA SER A 108 3.75 26.55 11.52
C SER A 108 4.52 25.52 12.34
N VAL A 109 5.47 24.82 11.71
CA VAL A 109 6.39 23.89 12.39
C VAL A 109 7.08 24.56 13.58
N ASP A 110 7.44 25.83 13.44
CA ASP A 110 8.02 26.62 14.54
C ASP A 110 7.04 26.81 15.70
N GLN A 111 5.80 27.20 15.42
CA GLN A 111 4.79 27.38 16.47
C GLN A 111 4.46 26.06 17.18
N ALA A 112 4.38 24.96 16.43
CA ALA A 112 4.21 23.62 16.98
C ALA A 112 5.37 23.23 17.90
N ALA A 113 6.61 23.46 17.47
CA ALA A 113 7.80 23.17 18.25
C ALA A 113 7.85 24.00 19.55
N GLU A 114 7.47 25.28 19.50
CA GLU A 114 7.40 26.14 20.68
C GLU A 114 6.38 25.67 21.72
N LEU A 115 5.17 25.29 21.29
CA LEU A 115 4.14 24.77 22.20
C LEU A 115 4.59 23.48 22.91
N ILE A 116 5.21 22.57 22.17
CA ILE A 116 5.73 21.32 22.73
C ILE A 116 6.91 21.59 23.67
N ALA A 117 7.79 22.52 23.31
CA ALA A 117 8.92 22.89 24.13
C ALA A 117 8.48 23.51 25.47
N GLU A 118 7.47 24.38 25.48
CA GLU A 118 6.93 24.94 26.73
C GLU A 118 6.18 23.88 27.57
N ALA A 119 5.46 22.97 26.93
CA ALA A 119 4.86 21.82 27.61
C ALA A 119 5.93 20.93 28.27
N ALA A 120 7.04 20.67 27.58
CA ALA A 120 8.16 19.91 28.12
C ALA A 120 8.84 20.65 29.28
N ARG A 121 9.07 21.96 29.15
CA ARG A 121 9.68 22.80 30.18
C ARG A 121 8.84 22.80 31.46
N SER A 122 7.53 23.06 31.33
CA SER A 122 6.58 23.09 32.45
C SER A 122 6.30 21.72 33.08
N ASN A 123 6.59 20.63 32.38
CA ASN A 123 6.41 19.26 32.87
C ASN A 123 7.68 18.65 33.48
N SER A 124 8.82 19.33 33.41
CA SER A 124 10.06 18.89 34.03
C SER A 124 10.19 19.44 35.44
N SER A 125 10.52 18.58 36.41
CA SER A 125 10.65 18.93 37.83
C SER A 125 11.77 19.94 38.12
N SER A 126 12.73 20.09 37.22
CA SER A 126 13.86 21.04 37.31
C SER A 126 13.86 22.12 36.21
N GLY A 127 12.91 22.12 35.27
CA GLY A 127 12.94 22.95 34.07
C GLY A 127 13.94 22.44 33.02
N LEU A 128 13.49 22.17 31.78
CA LEU A 128 14.38 22.11 30.61
C LEU A 128 14.94 23.53 30.38
N GLY A 129 16.21 23.74 30.73
CA GLY A 129 16.86 25.05 30.66
C GLY A 129 17.91 25.16 29.55
N GLY A 130 18.13 26.39 29.07
CA GLY A 130 19.25 26.77 28.19
C GLY A 130 19.35 25.94 26.90
N HIS A 131 20.59 25.57 26.54
CA HIS A 131 20.92 24.87 25.30
C HIS A 131 20.16 23.55 25.08
N TYR A 132 19.78 22.83 26.14
CA TYR A 132 18.97 21.61 26.01
C TYR A 132 17.58 21.87 25.44
N LEU A 133 16.97 23.02 25.77
CA LEU A 133 15.68 23.41 25.21
C LEU A 133 15.82 23.80 23.74
N ASP A 134 16.92 24.45 23.38
CA ASP A 134 17.22 24.82 21.99
C ASP A 134 17.48 23.58 21.12
N ASP A 135 18.26 22.61 21.61
CA ASP A 135 18.48 21.33 20.94
C ASP A 135 17.17 20.54 20.78
N TYR A 136 16.33 20.56 21.81
CA TYR A 136 15.01 19.92 21.78
C TYR A 136 14.09 20.58 20.73
N LYS A 137 14.03 21.91 20.69
CA LYS A 137 13.30 22.67 19.67
C LYS A 137 13.83 22.39 18.27
N ALA A 138 15.16 22.38 18.09
CA ALA A 138 15.78 22.07 16.80
C ALA A 138 15.38 20.67 16.31
N ARG A 139 15.37 19.68 17.22
CA ARG A 139 14.90 18.33 16.89
C ARG A 139 13.43 18.26 16.54
N LEU A 140 12.55 18.97 17.27
CA LEU A 140 11.12 19.06 16.95
C LEU A 140 10.86 19.64 15.56
N LYS A 141 11.67 20.61 15.12
CA LYS A 141 11.56 21.19 13.79
C LYS A 141 12.08 20.25 12.70
N ALA A 142 13.16 19.52 12.98
CA ALA A 142 13.84 18.66 12.00
C ALA A 142 13.22 17.25 11.84
N ASP A 143 12.41 16.77 12.79
CA ASP A 143 11.88 15.40 12.81
C ASP A 143 10.37 15.42 13.12
N ALA A 144 9.56 15.26 12.06
CA ALA A 144 8.09 15.28 12.16
C ALA A 144 7.55 14.17 13.06
N SER A 145 8.08 12.94 12.95
CA SER A 145 7.62 11.82 13.77
C SER A 145 8.02 12.00 15.24
N PHE A 146 9.18 12.60 15.54
CA PHE A 146 9.53 13.00 16.91
C PHE A 146 8.57 14.06 17.45
N ARG A 147 8.26 15.07 16.64
CA ARG A 147 7.31 16.12 16.99
C ARG A 147 5.92 15.56 17.30
N ASP A 148 5.41 14.64 16.49
CA ASP A 148 4.12 13.98 16.72
C ASP A 148 4.10 13.16 18.01
N ARG A 149 5.16 12.38 18.27
CA ARG A 149 5.25 11.59 19.51
C ARG A 149 5.24 12.46 20.76
N GLU A 150 6.00 13.56 20.76
CA GLU A 150 6.02 14.47 21.91
C GLU A 150 4.67 15.20 22.06
N TRP A 151 4.02 15.58 20.96
CA TRP A 151 2.65 16.13 21.04
C TRP A 151 1.68 15.14 21.69
N LEU A 152 1.65 13.88 21.23
CA LEU A 152 0.79 12.84 21.80
C LEU A 152 1.08 12.61 23.29
N ARG A 153 2.36 12.61 23.68
CA ARG A 153 2.80 12.49 25.07
C ARG A 153 2.25 13.64 25.93
N PHE A 154 2.45 14.89 25.52
CA PHE A 154 2.00 16.05 26.29
C PHE A 154 0.49 16.24 26.25
N ARG A 155 -0.19 15.79 25.19
CA ARG A 155 -1.65 15.74 25.12
C ARG A 155 -2.21 14.75 26.14
N GLY A 156 -1.62 13.56 26.23
CA GLY A 156 -1.96 12.56 27.25
C GLY A 156 -1.72 13.06 28.68
N ALA A 157 -0.76 13.96 28.88
CA ALA A 157 -0.50 14.63 30.16
C ALA A 157 -1.36 15.89 30.40
N GLY A 158 -2.28 16.24 29.47
CA GLY A 158 -3.12 17.44 29.57
C GLY A 158 -2.37 18.77 29.46
N LYS A 159 -1.15 18.78 28.91
CA LYS A 159 -0.29 19.98 28.78
C LYS A 159 -0.48 20.71 27.45
N VAL A 160 -0.98 20.00 26.44
CA VAL A 160 -1.38 20.56 25.15
C VAL A 160 -2.75 20.00 24.78
N THR A 161 -3.49 20.75 23.95
CA THR A 161 -4.81 20.36 23.47
C THR A 161 -4.88 20.47 21.96
N ASP A 162 -5.51 19.49 21.31
CA ASP A 162 -5.75 19.54 19.87
C ASP A 162 -6.64 20.74 19.53
N LYS A 163 -6.30 21.46 18.46
CA LYS A 163 -7.16 22.53 17.96
C LYS A 163 -8.41 21.94 17.32
N THR A 164 -9.55 22.58 17.56
CA THR A 164 -10.78 22.27 16.83
C THR A 164 -10.59 22.53 15.35
N ILE A 165 -10.84 21.50 14.53
CA ILE A 165 -10.88 21.61 13.08
C ILE A 165 -12.34 21.80 12.69
N ALA A 166 -12.60 22.84 11.88
CA ALA A 166 -13.94 23.12 11.40
C ALA A 166 -14.46 21.99 10.50
N ASP A 167 -15.76 21.72 10.58
CA ASP A 167 -16.39 20.78 9.67
C ASP A 167 -16.30 21.29 8.23
N GLY A 168 -16.05 20.38 7.30
CA GLY A 168 -15.78 20.70 5.90
C GLY A 168 -14.32 21.05 5.59
N THR A 169 -13.44 21.21 6.59
CA THR A 169 -12.00 21.38 6.31
C THR A 169 -11.48 20.16 5.56
N GLN A 170 -10.86 20.42 4.40
CA GLN A 170 -10.21 19.40 3.59
C GLN A 170 -8.71 19.36 3.86
N PHE A 171 -8.17 18.16 3.83
CA PHE A 171 -6.75 17.87 3.90
C PHE A 171 -6.35 17.08 2.67
N VAL A 172 -5.19 17.40 2.11
CA VAL A 172 -4.62 16.73 0.94
C VAL A 172 -3.39 15.96 1.37
N SER A 173 -3.27 14.74 0.87
CA SER A 173 -2.08 13.93 1.12
C SER A 173 -0.82 14.60 0.57
N THR A 174 0.30 14.44 1.28
CA THR A 174 1.64 14.87 0.85
C THR A 174 2.50 13.71 0.35
N ALA A 175 1.99 12.47 0.36
CA ALA A 175 2.71 11.25 -0.01
C ALA A 175 1.70 10.14 -0.38
N ASP A 176 1.99 9.26 -1.33
CA ASP A 176 1.09 8.16 -1.76
C ASP A 176 -0.19 8.62 -2.51
N GLY A 177 0.01 9.29 -3.65
CA GLY A 177 -1.09 9.65 -4.55
C GLY A 177 -2.04 10.72 -4.00
N PHE A 178 -3.01 11.13 -4.82
CA PHE A 178 -3.90 12.22 -4.46
C PHE A 178 -5.12 11.75 -3.66
N GLN A 179 -4.96 11.68 -2.34
CA GLN A 179 -6.03 11.38 -1.40
C GLN A 179 -6.48 12.63 -0.65
N PHE A 180 -7.75 12.64 -0.23
CA PHE A 180 -8.29 13.68 0.64
C PHE A 180 -8.83 13.11 1.93
N ILE A 181 -8.69 13.91 2.99
CA ILE A 181 -9.46 13.73 4.22
C ILE A 181 -10.36 14.94 4.38
N THR A 182 -11.63 14.71 4.68
CA THR A 182 -12.58 15.79 5.04
C THR A 182 -12.96 15.65 6.50
N LYS A 183 -12.85 16.73 7.28
CA LYS A 183 -13.42 16.80 8.62
C LYS A 183 -14.96 16.84 8.52
N THR A 184 -15.62 16.00 9.29
CA THR A 184 -17.08 15.88 9.39
C THR A 184 -17.49 16.02 10.85
N GLY A 185 -18.76 16.34 11.13
CA GLY A 185 -19.22 16.44 12.52
C GLY A 185 -19.01 15.17 13.37
N LYS A 186 -18.94 14.00 12.73
CA LYS A 186 -18.74 12.70 13.40
C LYS A 186 -17.29 12.20 13.41
N GLY A 187 -16.36 12.93 12.80
CA GLY A 187 -14.95 12.53 12.68
C GLY A 187 -14.38 12.89 11.31
N PHE A 188 -13.74 11.96 10.62
CA PHE A 188 -13.03 12.22 9.36
C PHE A 188 -13.42 11.21 8.29
N ALA A 189 -13.49 11.66 7.04
CA ALA A 189 -13.72 10.81 5.88
C ALA A 189 -12.51 10.88 4.94
N ARG A 190 -11.76 9.79 4.81
CA ARG A 190 -10.66 9.67 3.85
C ARG A 190 -11.17 9.01 2.57
N LYS A 191 -11.09 9.70 1.44
CA LYS A 191 -11.31 9.11 0.13
C LYS A 191 -9.98 8.51 -0.35
N ALA A 192 -9.92 7.19 -0.39
CA ALA A 192 -8.76 6.43 -0.88
C ALA A 192 -8.87 6.21 -2.39
N ASP A 193 -7.80 5.67 -2.98
CA ASP A 193 -7.78 5.26 -4.38
C ASP A 193 -8.86 4.20 -4.66
N GLY A 194 -9.44 4.21 -5.87
CA GLY A 194 -10.52 3.29 -6.23
C GLY A 194 -11.91 3.67 -5.69
N GLY A 195 -12.05 4.82 -5.03
CA GLY A 195 -13.36 5.37 -4.64
C GLY A 195 -13.90 4.88 -3.29
N VAL A 196 -13.12 4.06 -2.58
CA VAL A 196 -13.44 3.64 -1.21
C VAL A 196 -13.25 4.81 -0.24
N ILE A 197 -14.15 4.93 0.74
CA ILE A 197 -14.10 5.95 1.78
C ILE A 197 -13.91 5.27 3.14
N HIS A 198 -12.85 5.64 3.84
CA HIS A 198 -12.59 5.25 5.22
C HIS A 198 -13.12 6.32 6.17
N TRP A 199 -13.96 5.91 7.12
CA TRP A 199 -14.58 6.80 8.09
C TRP A 199 -13.96 6.57 9.46
N PHE A 200 -13.37 7.64 10.00
CA PHE A 200 -12.76 7.67 11.32
C PHE A 200 -13.64 8.48 12.26
N ASN A 201 -13.75 8.08 13.52
CA ASN A 201 -14.45 8.87 14.54
C ASN A 201 -13.60 10.08 14.97
N ASN A 202 -14.11 10.93 15.87
CA ASN A 202 -13.37 12.09 16.38
C ASN A 202 -12.08 11.73 17.15
N SER A 203 -11.97 10.49 17.65
CA SER A 203 -10.76 9.96 18.28
C SER A 203 -9.75 9.40 17.27
N GLY A 204 -10.10 9.40 15.97
CA GLY A 204 -9.25 8.93 14.90
C GLY A 204 -9.29 7.41 14.66
N GLN A 205 -10.25 6.71 15.26
CA GLN A 205 -10.42 5.26 15.09
C GLN A 205 -11.30 4.98 13.88
N LEU A 206 -10.83 4.13 12.95
CA LEU A 206 -11.62 3.66 11.82
C LEU A 206 -12.87 2.96 12.35
N PHE A 207 -14.06 3.26 11.82
CA PHE A 207 -15.29 2.58 12.27
C PHE A 207 -16.20 2.16 11.12
N ARG A 208 -15.92 2.66 9.90
CA ARG A 208 -16.70 2.32 8.72
C ARG A 208 -15.87 2.45 7.46
N ILE A 209 -16.10 1.56 6.50
CA ILE A 209 -15.53 1.60 5.15
C ILE A 209 -16.70 1.56 4.18
N THR A 210 -16.73 2.44 3.17
CA THR A 210 -17.81 2.45 2.17
C THR A 210 -17.29 2.50 0.74
N ASP A 211 -18.02 1.90 -0.19
CA ASP A 211 -17.77 2.06 -1.63
C ASP A 211 -18.58 3.24 -2.23
N ALA A 212 -18.44 3.45 -3.54
CA ALA A 212 -19.18 4.47 -4.29
C ALA A 212 -20.70 4.22 -4.37
N ASN A 213 -21.16 2.99 -4.10
CA ASN A 213 -22.57 2.61 -4.06
C ASN A 213 -23.18 2.68 -2.65
N ASN A 214 -22.44 3.21 -1.67
CA ASN A 214 -22.77 3.24 -0.25
C ASN A 214 -22.89 1.86 0.43
N SER A 215 -22.43 0.78 -0.21
CA SER A 215 -22.19 -0.48 0.50
C SER A 215 -21.16 -0.21 1.59
N ALA A 216 -21.34 -0.81 2.77
CA ALA A 216 -20.56 -0.46 3.95
C ALA A 216 -20.11 -1.70 4.73
N ILE A 217 -18.91 -1.62 5.28
CA ILE A 217 -18.44 -2.46 6.38
C ILE A 217 -18.40 -1.57 7.62
N HIS A 218 -19.06 -1.99 8.69
CA HIS A 218 -19.02 -1.35 10.00
C HIS A 218 -18.11 -2.15 10.93
N ILE A 219 -17.34 -1.43 11.76
CA ILE A 219 -16.44 -2.01 12.76
C ILE A 219 -16.94 -1.59 14.14
N SER A 220 -17.30 -2.59 14.95
CA SER A 220 -17.63 -2.40 16.36
C SER A 220 -16.41 -2.67 17.22
N TYR A 221 -16.28 -1.94 18.32
CA TYR A 221 -15.15 -2.03 19.23
C TYR A 221 -15.58 -2.22 20.68
N ASP A 222 -14.72 -2.83 21.48
CA ASP A 222 -14.90 -2.85 22.94
C ASP A 222 -14.34 -1.58 23.62
N GLN A 223 -14.46 -1.53 24.94
CA GLN A 223 -13.94 -0.45 25.79
C GLN A 223 -12.40 -0.28 25.75
N ASN A 224 -11.67 -1.27 25.25
CA ASN A 224 -10.23 -1.24 25.06
C ASN A 224 -9.85 -0.88 23.61
N ASN A 225 -10.82 -0.41 22.80
CA ASN A 225 -10.67 -0.07 21.38
C ASN A 225 -10.24 -1.25 20.49
N ARG A 226 -10.63 -2.48 20.84
CA ARG A 226 -10.37 -3.66 20.00
C ARG A 226 -11.60 -4.04 19.16
N PRO A 227 -11.44 -4.38 17.88
CA PRO A 227 -12.54 -4.83 17.03
C PRO A 227 -13.26 -6.03 17.64
N THR A 228 -14.57 -5.96 17.81
CA THR A 228 -15.39 -7.08 18.33
C THR A 228 -16.28 -7.69 17.27
N MET A 229 -16.69 -6.88 16.30
CA MET A 229 -17.56 -7.32 15.23
C MET A 229 -17.33 -6.49 13.98
N LEU A 230 -17.33 -7.15 12.84
CA LEU A 230 -17.48 -6.52 11.54
C LEU A 230 -18.86 -6.87 11.00
N THR A 231 -19.56 -5.92 10.37
CA THR A 231 -20.89 -6.16 9.79
C THR A 231 -21.01 -5.44 8.45
N ASP A 232 -21.51 -6.12 7.43
CA ASP A 232 -21.74 -5.52 6.12
C ASP A 232 -23.14 -4.89 5.98
N SER A 233 -23.41 -4.32 4.80
CA SER A 233 -24.73 -3.76 4.45
C SER A 233 -25.84 -4.81 4.26
N GLN A 234 -25.50 -6.10 4.20
CA GLN A 234 -26.41 -7.24 4.08
C GLN A 234 -26.60 -7.96 5.42
N PHE A 235 -26.03 -7.43 6.51
CA PHE A 235 -26.03 -7.97 7.86
C PHE A 235 -25.20 -9.23 8.08
N HIS A 236 -24.36 -9.65 7.14
CA HIS A 236 -23.35 -10.67 7.44
C HIS A 236 -22.34 -10.13 8.43
N SER A 237 -21.94 -10.95 9.40
CA SER A 237 -21.00 -10.55 10.44
C SER A 237 -19.82 -11.50 10.63
N LEU A 238 -18.67 -10.92 11.03
CA LEU A 238 -17.60 -11.65 11.69
C LEU A 238 -17.45 -11.18 13.11
N ARG A 239 -17.30 -12.12 14.05
CA ARG A 239 -17.12 -11.86 15.48
C ARG A 239 -15.72 -12.21 15.91
N PHE A 240 -15.13 -11.36 16.74
CA PHE A 240 -13.78 -11.50 17.26
C PHE A 240 -13.87 -11.98 18.71
N THR A 241 -13.20 -13.09 19.00
CA THR A 241 -13.02 -13.59 20.37
C THR A 241 -11.58 -13.36 20.79
N TYR A 242 -11.41 -12.88 22.02
CA TYR A 242 -10.11 -12.59 22.60
C TYR A 242 -9.81 -13.56 23.74
N THR A 243 -8.52 -13.88 23.91
CA THR A 243 -8.04 -14.63 25.07
C THR A 243 -7.02 -13.80 25.84
N LYS A 244 -7.12 -13.81 27.16
CA LYS A 244 -6.09 -13.26 28.04
C LYS A 244 -4.91 -14.21 28.10
N LEU A 245 -3.70 -13.67 27.93
CA LEU A 245 -2.45 -14.41 27.88
C LEU A 245 -1.64 -14.16 29.16
N ALA A 246 -0.53 -14.90 29.32
CA ALA A 246 0.29 -14.90 30.53
C ALA A 246 0.93 -13.53 30.81
N ASP A 247 1.17 -12.73 29.78
CA ASP A 247 1.65 -11.34 29.88
C ASP A 247 0.57 -10.34 30.33
N GLY A 248 -0.63 -10.82 30.66
CA GLY A 248 -1.75 -10.01 31.15
C GLY A 248 -2.51 -9.27 30.06
N LYS A 249 -2.08 -9.36 28.80
CA LYS A 249 -2.74 -8.75 27.64
C LYS A 249 -3.69 -9.74 26.99
N GLU A 250 -4.57 -9.22 26.15
CA GLU A 250 -5.57 -10.03 25.45
C GLU A 250 -5.37 -9.89 23.93
N ARG A 251 -5.41 -11.02 23.22
CA ARG A 251 -5.19 -11.10 21.77
C ARG A 251 -6.29 -11.92 21.12
N VAL A 252 -6.54 -11.69 19.82
CA VAL A 252 -7.60 -12.40 19.11
C VAL A 252 -7.27 -13.88 19.02
N SER A 253 -8.12 -14.74 19.57
CA SER A 253 -7.95 -16.20 19.52
C SER A 253 -8.76 -16.84 18.40
N ASN A 254 -9.89 -16.22 18.03
CA ASN A 254 -10.79 -16.72 17.00
C ASN A 254 -11.51 -15.55 16.30
N ILE A 255 -11.71 -15.69 15.00
CA ILE A 255 -12.63 -14.86 14.23
C ILE A 255 -13.59 -15.80 13.51
N SER A 256 -14.89 -15.63 13.67
CA SER A 256 -15.89 -16.53 13.07
C SER A 256 -17.06 -15.80 12.45
N ASP A 257 -17.64 -16.41 11.42
CA ASP A 257 -18.91 -15.96 10.85
C ASP A 257 -20.11 -16.54 11.61
N GLU A 258 -21.31 -16.14 11.19
CA GLU A 258 -22.58 -16.57 11.79
C GLU A 258 -22.84 -18.08 11.65
N ALA A 259 -22.21 -18.73 10.67
CA ALA A 259 -22.25 -20.16 10.46
C ALA A 259 -21.12 -20.90 11.21
N ALA A 260 -20.39 -20.20 12.10
CA ALA A 260 -19.28 -20.70 12.89
C ALA A 260 -18.06 -21.20 12.08
N HIS A 261 -17.93 -20.80 10.81
CA HIS A 261 -16.66 -20.98 10.10
C HIS A 261 -15.63 -20.05 10.71
N SER A 262 -14.46 -20.59 11.06
CA SER A 262 -13.53 -19.89 11.94
C SER A 262 -12.11 -19.77 11.39
N LEU A 263 -11.47 -18.65 11.71
CA LEU A 263 -10.04 -18.42 11.71
C LEU A 263 -9.53 -18.59 13.14
N ASN A 264 -8.41 -19.28 13.34
CA ASN A 264 -7.91 -19.61 14.68
C ASN A 264 -6.47 -19.15 14.88
N TYR A 265 -6.16 -18.64 16.06
CA TYR A 265 -4.84 -18.07 16.40
C TYR A 265 -4.35 -18.58 17.76
N LYS A 266 -3.06 -18.88 17.85
CA LYS A 266 -2.41 -19.35 19.08
C LYS A 266 -1.13 -18.58 19.37
N TYR A 267 -0.86 -18.38 20.65
CA TYR A 267 0.24 -17.55 21.14
C TYR A 267 1.14 -18.32 22.11
N ASN A 268 2.41 -17.92 22.20
CA ASN A 268 3.27 -18.32 23.30
C ASN A 268 3.03 -17.45 24.54
N GLU A 269 3.74 -17.73 25.64
CA GLU A 269 3.63 -17.00 26.91
C GLU A 269 4.11 -15.53 26.81
N GLN A 270 5.02 -15.25 25.87
CA GLN A 270 5.52 -13.90 25.57
C GLN A 270 4.57 -13.10 24.68
N GLY A 271 3.48 -13.72 24.21
CA GLY A 271 2.48 -13.06 23.39
C GLY A 271 2.76 -13.02 21.89
N ASP A 272 3.75 -13.77 21.42
CA ASP A 272 4.00 -13.94 19.99
C ASP A 272 3.00 -14.91 19.38
N LEU A 273 2.50 -14.58 18.19
CA LEU A 273 1.62 -15.45 17.42
C LEU A 273 2.41 -16.64 16.87
N ILE A 274 2.22 -17.84 17.40
CA ILE A 274 2.97 -19.05 17.01
C ILE A 274 2.24 -19.94 16.02
N ALA A 275 0.91 -19.81 15.91
CA ALA A 275 0.14 -20.53 14.90
C ALA A 275 -1.10 -19.76 14.46
N SER A 276 -1.45 -19.89 13.18
CA SER A 276 -2.71 -19.41 12.62
C SER A 276 -3.30 -20.43 11.64
N GLN A 277 -4.62 -20.53 11.59
CA GLN A 277 -5.34 -21.32 10.59
C GLN A 277 -6.35 -20.43 9.86
N ASP A 278 -6.28 -20.42 8.52
CA ASP A 278 -7.20 -19.66 7.67
C ASP A 278 -8.50 -20.43 7.38
N ARG A 279 -9.44 -19.78 6.66
CA ARG A 279 -10.75 -20.40 6.34
C ARG A 279 -10.63 -21.61 5.40
N ALA A 280 -9.59 -21.66 4.57
CA ALA A 280 -9.33 -22.77 3.66
C ALA A 280 -8.63 -23.96 4.38
N GLY A 281 -8.30 -23.80 5.67
CA GLY A 281 -7.63 -24.82 6.47
C GLY A 281 -6.10 -24.79 6.37
N ASN A 282 -5.50 -23.82 5.67
CA ASN A 282 -4.05 -23.66 5.67
C ASN A 282 -3.57 -23.32 7.08
N ALA A 283 -2.56 -24.03 7.56
CA ALA A 283 -2.04 -23.90 8.92
C ALA A 283 -0.63 -23.32 8.89
N TYR A 284 -0.49 -22.06 9.29
CA TYR A 284 0.80 -21.39 9.39
C TYR A 284 1.39 -21.49 10.79
N GLY A 285 2.71 -21.70 10.86
CA GLY A 285 3.47 -21.72 12.11
C GLY A 285 4.58 -20.67 12.09
N PHE A 286 4.83 -20.06 13.24
CA PHE A 286 5.79 -18.95 13.38
C PHE A 286 6.71 -19.18 14.58
N ARG A 287 8.01 -18.87 14.43
CA ARG A 287 8.97 -18.86 15.54
C ARG A 287 9.65 -17.52 15.65
N TYR A 288 10.06 -17.18 16.87
CA TYR A 288 10.59 -15.87 17.21
C TYR A 288 11.97 -15.97 17.88
N SER A 289 12.66 -14.84 17.93
CA SER A 289 13.92 -14.70 18.65
C SER A 289 13.70 -14.90 20.16
N VAL A 290 14.61 -15.64 20.81
CA VAL A 290 14.52 -15.97 22.25
C VAL A 290 15.00 -14.83 23.16
N ASP A 291 15.48 -13.74 22.58
CA ASP A 291 16.04 -12.57 23.28
C ASP A 291 14.99 -11.51 23.66
N GLY A 292 13.71 -11.85 23.55
CA GLY A 292 12.58 -10.96 23.85
C GLY A 292 12.40 -9.82 22.86
N GLN A 293 13.04 -9.86 21.69
CA GLN A 293 12.89 -8.81 20.66
C GLN A 293 11.70 -9.06 19.73
N HIS A 294 11.00 -10.18 19.91
CA HIS A 294 9.82 -10.58 19.12
C HIS A 294 10.12 -10.59 17.61
N LEU A 295 11.34 -10.95 17.20
CA LEU A 295 11.74 -11.00 15.80
C LEU A 295 11.39 -12.37 15.22
N LEU A 296 10.53 -12.43 14.21
CA LEU A 296 10.15 -13.63 13.48
C LEU A 296 11.37 -14.27 12.78
N THR A 297 11.77 -15.47 13.21
CA THR A 297 12.94 -16.21 12.72
C THR A 297 12.59 -17.38 11.80
N GLU A 298 11.35 -17.87 11.84
CA GLU A 298 10.90 -18.97 10.98
C GLU A 298 9.41 -18.86 10.67
N VAL A 299 9.06 -19.20 9.42
CA VAL A 299 7.68 -19.30 8.92
C VAL A 299 7.47 -20.68 8.33
N LYS A 300 6.35 -21.33 8.66
CA LYS A 300 5.94 -22.65 8.15
C LYS A 300 4.52 -22.63 7.61
N ASN A 301 4.23 -23.53 6.66
CA ASN A 301 2.88 -23.99 6.35
C ASN A 301 2.83 -25.53 6.56
N GLY A 302 2.09 -25.98 7.56
CA GLY A 302 2.19 -27.34 8.08
C GLY A 302 3.63 -27.67 8.51
N ASN A 303 4.17 -28.76 7.98
CA ASN A 303 5.56 -29.17 8.25
C ASN A 303 6.59 -28.48 7.33
N ARG A 304 6.14 -27.70 6.35
CA ARG A 304 7.00 -27.09 5.33
C ARG A 304 7.53 -25.75 5.79
N VAL A 305 8.84 -25.62 5.91
CA VAL A 305 9.52 -24.33 6.20
C VAL A 305 9.47 -23.47 4.94
N LEU A 306 8.80 -22.32 5.03
CA LEU A 306 8.72 -21.36 3.95
C LEU A 306 9.91 -20.39 3.97
N HIS A 307 10.25 -19.89 5.16
CA HIS A 307 11.33 -18.94 5.35
C HIS A 307 12.03 -19.17 6.69
N GLN A 308 13.35 -18.97 6.71
CA GLN A 308 14.11 -18.69 7.94
C GLN A 308 14.79 -17.34 7.80
N ILE A 309 14.82 -16.56 8.88
CA ILE A 309 15.28 -15.18 8.87
C ILE A 309 16.31 -14.97 9.98
N GLY A 310 17.48 -14.45 9.59
CA GLY A 310 18.48 -13.96 10.53
C GLY A 310 18.53 -12.44 10.51
N TYR A 311 18.71 -11.85 11.69
CA TYR A 311 18.85 -10.40 11.87
C TYR A 311 20.24 -10.06 12.37
N TYR A 312 20.67 -8.82 12.10
CA TYR A 312 21.73 -8.20 12.87
C TYR A 312 21.23 -7.84 14.28
N ASP A 313 22.15 -7.45 15.17
CA ASP A 313 21.78 -6.96 16.49
C ASP A 313 21.27 -5.49 16.45
N LYS A 314 21.03 -4.92 17.64
CA LYS A 314 20.52 -3.56 17.81
C LYS A 314 21.44 -2.46 17.27
N THR A 315 22.76 -2.69 17.20
CA THR A 315 23.72 -1.71 16.65
C THR A 315 23.52 -1.46 15.16
N LEU A 316 23.00 -2.46 14.44
CA LEU A 316 22.57 -2.36 13.04
C LEU A 316 21.04 -2.39 12.91
N ASN A 317 20.37 -1.82 13.91
CA ASN A 317 18.93 -1.61 13.97
C ASN A 317 18.09 -2.88 13.83
N GLN A 318 18.62 -4.09 14.08
CA GLN A 318 17.95 -5.35 13.79
C GLN A 318 17.55 -5.48 12.31
N ASN A 319 18.39 -4.99 11.39
CA ASN A 319 18.17 -5.19 9.97
C ASN A 319 18.27 -6.68 9.62
N VAL A 320 17.48 -7.14 8.66
CA VAL A 320 17.60 -8.51 8.14
C VAL A 320 19.01 -8.73 7.61
N LYS A 321 19.69 -9.75 8.10
CA LYS A 321 21.02 -10.16 7.66
C LYS A 321 20.93 -11.18 6.54
N TRP A 322 20.03 -12.15 6.67
CA TRP A 322 19.79 -13.16 5.65
C TRP A 322 18.37 -13.72 5.71
N VAL A 323 17.91 -14.27 4.58
CA VAL A 323 16.68 -15.06 4.46
C VAL A 323 17.02 -16.35 3.72
N LEU A 324 16.67 -17.50 4.29
CA LEU A 324 16.69 -18.79 3.62
C LEU A 324 15.27 -19.11 3.15
N GLU A 325 15.10 -19.28 1.85
CA GLU A 325 13.82 -19.60 1.22
C GLU A 325 13.54 -21.11 1.20
N GLU A 326 12.29 -21.49 0.93
CA GLU A 326 11.84 -22.90 0.87
C GLU A 326 12.67 -23.77 -0.09
N ASP A 327 13.11 -23.21 -1.23
CA ASP A 327 13.93 -23.91 -2.23
C ASP A 327 15.41 -24.06 -1.80
N GLY A 328 15.77 -23.52 -0.64
CA GLY A 328 17.13 -23.48 -0.11
C GLY A 328 17.98 -22.34 -0.66
N ALA A 329 17.40 -21.41 -1.42
CA ALA A 329 18.09 -20.20 -1.84
C ALA A 329 18.36 -19.29 -0.62
N LEU A 330 19.62 -18.86 -0.48
CA LEU A 330 20.06 -17.98 0.60
C LEU A 330 20.23 -16.56 0.08
N LYS A 331 19.44 -15.63 0.62
CA LYS A 331 19.54 -14.19 0.38
C LYS A 331 20.32 -13.54 1.51
N ASN A 332 21.40 -12.83 1.22
CA ASN A 332 22.20 -12.10 2.22
C ASN A 332 22.14 -10.60 1.97
N PHE A 333 22.15 -9.82 3.05
CA PHE A 333 22.08 -8.36 3.02
C PHE A 333 23.19 -7.72 3.84
N THR A 334 23.83 -6.67 3.31
CA THR A 334 24.74 -5.80 4.08
C THR A 334 24.33 -4.35 3.92
N TYR A 335 24.56 -3.54 4.96
CA TYR A 335 24.13 -2.14 5.04
C TYR A 335 25.34 -1.28 5.40
N ALA A 336 25.57 -0.23 4.62
CA ALA A 336 26.63 0.75 4.86
C ALA A 336 26.07 2.16 4.66
N ARG A 337 26.38 3.10 5.56
CA ARG A 337 26.12 4.52 5.35
C ARG A 337 27.38 5.21 4.88
N ASP A 338 27.25 6.15 3.96
CA ASP A 338 28.37 7.00 3.57
C ASP A 338 28.78 7.87 4.76
N PRO A 339 30.05 7.82 5.23
CA PRO A 339 30.51 8.68 6.32
C PRO A 339 30.44 10.18 6.01
N SER A 340 30.50 10.56 4.73
CA SER A 340 30.42 11.94 4.25
C SER A 340 28.99 12.42 4.00
N ASP A 341 28.05 11.50 3.79
CA ASP A 341 26.61 11.78 3.68
C ASP A 341 25.80 10.75 4.49
N PRO A 342 25.43 11.04 5.76
CA PRO A 342 24.67 10.10 6.58
C PRO A 342 23.26 9.79 6.03
N ASN A 343 22.78 10.57 5.05
CA ASN A 343 21.52 10.32 4.34
C ASN A 343 21.68 9.40 3.11
N HIS A 344 22.91 8.98 2.79
CA HIS A 344 23.20 7.98 1.78
C HIS A 344 23.40 6.60 2.42
N LEU A 345 22.49 5.68 2.09
CA LEU A 345 22.55 4.27 2.48
C LEU A 345 22.85 3.41 1.25
N VAL A 346 23.85 2.55 1.36
CA VAL A 346 24.19 1.51 0.39
C VAL A 346 23.83 0.15 0.98
N VAL A 347 23.13 -0.68 0.20
CA VAL A 347 22.69 -2.01 0.60
C VAL A 347 23.09 -3.01 -0.48
N LYS A 348 23.88 -4.03 -0.11
CA LYS A 348 24.20 -5.12 -1.04
C LYS A 348 23.34 -6.32 -0.73
N HIS A 349 22.80 -6.94 -1.78
CA HIS A 349 21.99 -8.15 -1.72
C HIS A 349 22.58 -9.21 -2.64
N THR A 350 22.85 -10.40 -2.11
CA THR A 350 23.24 -11.56 -2.92
C THR A 350 22.24 -12.69 -2.72
N THR A 351 21.91 -13.41 -3.79
CA THR A 351 21.13 -14.65 -3.73
C THR A 351 22.00 -15.80 -4.18
N LYS A 352 22.14 -16.83 -3.36
CA LYS A 352 22.86 -18.08 -3.68
C LYS A 352 21.91 -19.26 -3.70
N SER A 353 22.14 -20.23 -4.58
CA SER A 353 21.42 -21.51 -4.55
C SER A 353 21.75 -22.30 -3.29
N LYS A 354 21.01 -23.37 -3.04
CA LYS A 354 21.30 -24.34 -1.96
C LYS A 354 22.72 -24.93 -2.05
N GLN A 355 23.26 -25.07 -3.26
CA GLN A 355 24.62 -25.56 -3.52
C GLN A 355 25.68 -24.45 -3.43
N GLY A 356 25.27 -23.20 -3.16
CA GLY A 356 26.18 -22.05 -2.99
C GLY A 356 26.49 -21.28 -4.27
N ALA A 357 25.92 -21.64 -5.42
CA ALA A 357 26.11 -20.91 -6.67
C ALA A 357 25.46 -19.52 -6.59
N LEU A 358 26.17 -18.46 -7.01
CA LEU A 358 25.61 -17.12 -7.06
C LEU A 358 24.56 -17.03 -8.17
N LEU A 359 23.31 -16.75 -7.80
CA LEU A 359 22.18 -16.62 -8.72
C LEU A 359 21.92 -15.16 -9.09
N ALA A 360 22.12 -14.24 -8.15
CA ALA A 360 21.93 -12.81 -8.37
C ALA A 360 22.77 -11.98 -7.39
N GLU A 361 23.22 -10.82 -7.85
CA GLU A 361 23.82 -9.77 -7.02
C GLU A 361 23.19 -8.43 -7.39
N ARG A 362 22.79 -7.68 -6.35
CA ARG A 362 22.21 -6.34 -6.48
C ARG A 362 22.81 -5.38 -5.47
N THR A 363 23.03 -4.14 -5.88
CA THR A 363 23.34 -3.04 -4.97
C THR A 363 22.23 -2.00 -5.05
N TYR A 364 21.66 -1.64 -3.92
CA TYR A 364 20.69 -0.56 -3.76
C TYR A 364 21.37 0.62 -3.08
N GLU A 365 21.15 1.81 -3.60
CA GLU A 365 21.61 3.05 -2.99
C GLU A 365 20.41 3.98 -2.79
N TYR A 366 20.32 4.60 -1.61
CA TYR A 366 19.23 5.47 -1.20
C TYR A 366 19.82 6.78 -0.68
N TRP A 367 19.43 7.89 -1.28
CA TRP A 367 19.72 9.22 -0.76
C TRP A 367 18.43 9.82 -0.23
N LYS A 368 18.44 10.27 1.02
CA LYS A 368 17.29 10.92 1.67
C LYS A 368 17.45 12.43 1.72
N GLN A 369 16.33 13.12 1.81
CA GLN A 369 16.23 14.55 2.09
C GLN A 369 15.21 14.79 3.20
N VAL A 370 15.20 16.00 3.76
CA VAL A 370 14.25 16.42 4.79
C VAL A 370 13.38 17.53 4.21
N SER A 371 12.07 17.34 4.23
CA SER A 371 11.10 18.36 3.77
C SER A 371 11.03 19.54 4.75
N SER A 372 10.38 20.63 4.35
CA SER A 372 10.12 21.77 5.24
C SER A 372 9.27 21.44 6.46
N LEU A 373 8.61 20.27 6.48
CA LEU A 373 7.85 19.76 7.63
C LEU A 373 8.70 18.90 8.58
N GLY A 374 9.96 18.65 8.26
CA GLY A 374 10.81 17.71 8.99
C GLY A 374 10.54 16.24 8.63
N GLN A 375 9.88 15.96 7.50
CA GLN A 375 9.67 14.59 7.02
C GLN A 375 10.88 14.12 6.21
N LYS A 376 11.36 12.90 6.48
CA LYS A 376 12.42 12.29 5.69
C LYS A 376 11.84 11.63 4.44
N THR A 377 12.17 12.13 3.27
CA THR A 377 11.73 11.61 1.97
C THR A 377 12.89 11.07 1.16
N LEU A 378 12.61 10.19 0.20
CA LEU A 378 13.61 9.77 -0.79
C LEU A 378 13.91 10.96 -1.71
N LYS A 379 15.19 11.16 -2.01
CA LYS A 379 15.67 12.11 -3.01
C LYS A 379 16.10 11.37 -4.27
N LYS A 380 16.80 10.26 -4.08
CA LYS A 380 17.33 9.44 -5.17
C LYS A 380 17.42 7.99 -4.74
N THR A 381 17.24 7.10 -5.69
CA THR A 381 17.58 5.69 -5.57
C THR A 381 18.41 5.24 -6.76
N ALA A 382 19.31 4.29 -6.55
CA ALA A 382 20.00 3.59 -7.63
C ALA A 382 20.00 2.09 -7.36
N ILE A 383 19.68 1.29 -8.37
CA ILE A 383 19.69 -0.17 -8.33
C ILE A 383 20.67 -0.65 -9.38
N LYS A 384 21.73 -1.31 -8.95
CA LYS A 384 22.73 -1.94 -9.80
C LYS A 384 22.49 -3.44 -9.80
N GLU A 385 22.28 -4.02 -10.97
CA GLU A 385 22.06 -5.44 -11.17
C GLU A 385 22.68 -5.88 -12.51
N ASN A 386 23.52 -6.91 -12.48
CA ASN A 386 24.14 -7.50 -13.68
C ASN A 386 24.76 -6.47 -14.65
N GLY A 387 25.42 -5.44 -14.10
CA GLY A 387 26.06 -4.37 -14.87
C GLY A 387 25.12 -3.24 -15.35
N THR A 388 23.81 -3.40 -15.18
CA THR A 388 22.82 -2.36 -15.48
C THR A 388 22.55 -1.53 -14.23
N THR A 389 22.42 -0.21 -14.38
CA THR A 389 21.99 0.68 -13.31
C THR A 389 20.65 1.31 -13.67
N THR A 390 19.68 1.20 -12.77
CA THR A 390 18.43 1.98 -12.81
C THR A 390 18.48 3.04 -11.73
N VAL A 391 18.18 4.28 -12.08
CA VAL A 391 18.16 5.44 -11.18
C VAL A 391 16.75 6.01 -11.16
N ALA A 392 16.27 6.40 -9.98
CA ALA A 392 15.06 7.19 -9.82
C ALA A 392 15.34 8.39 -8.92
N GLU A 393 14.83 9.57 -9.29
CA GLU A 393 14.97 10.83 -8.57
C GLU A 393 13.60 11.39 -8.23
N TYR A 394 13.49 11.97 -7.05
CA TYR A 394 12.21 12.36 -6.45
C TYR A 394 12.27 13.81 -5.99
N ASP A 395 11.12 14.48 -6.00
CA ASP A 395 10.98 15.79 -5.38
C ASP A 395 10.96 15.71 -3.84
N ASN A 396 10.84 16.86 -3.18
CA ASN A 396 10.84 16.92 -1.72
C ASN A 396 9.59 16.29 -1.06
N THR A 397 8.53 16.02 -1.83
CA THR A 397 7.32 15.33 -1.40
C THR A 397 7.36 13.82 -1.69
N GLY A 398 8.37 13.35 -2.42
CA GLY A 398 8.54 11.94 -2.78
C GLY A 398 7.93 11.55 -4.11
N LEU A 399 7.43 12.50 -4.92
CA LEU A 399 6.94 12.23 -6.26
C LEU A 399 8.12 12.02 -7.24
N LEU A 400 7.98 11.05 -8.14
CA LEU A 400 9.03 10.62 -9.08
C LEU A 400 9.26 11.69 -10.16
N LEU A 401 10.38 12.40 -10.14
CA LEU A 401 10.72 13.40 -11.16
C LEU A 401 11.32 12.77 -12.41
N ARG A 402 12.17 11.75 -12.21
CA ARG A 402 12.94 11.12 -13.28
C ARG A 402 13.23 9.67 -12.96
N ALA A 403 13.15 8.79 -13.95
CA ALA A 403 13.64 7.44 -13.88
C ALA A 403 14.47 7.11 -15.13
N ALA A 404 15.65 6.53 -14.96
CA ALA A 404 16.53 6.17 -16.07
C ALA A 404 17.12 4.76 -15.87
N GLY A 405 17.18 3.97 -16.93
CA GLY A 405 17.76 2.63 -16.91
C GLY A 405 18.16 2.16 -18.31
N ALA A 406 18.36 0.85 -18.49
CA ALA A 406 18.74 0.28 -19.78
C ALA A 406 17.72 0.54 -20.90
N ASN A 407 16.43 0.70 -20.55
CA ASN A 407 15.34 0.89 -21.49
C ASN A 407 15.08 2.38 -21.83
N GLY A 408 15.94 3.29 -21.37
CA GLY A 408 15.83 4.73 -21.60
C GLY A 408 15.46 5.51 -20.33
N GLU A 409 15.02 6.74 -20.55
CA GLU A 409 14.68 7.70 -19.50
C GLU A 409 13.22 8.16 -19.62
N GLU A 410 12.60 8.30 -18.45
CA GLU A 410 11.31 8.92 -18.27
C GLU A 410 11.41 10.10 -17.30
N SER A 411 10.65 11.17 -17.55
CA SER A 411 10.48 12.27 -16.59
C SER A 411 9.03 12.67 -16.44
N PHE A 412 8.69 13.22 -15.28
CA PHE A 412 7.31 13.53 -14.89
C PHE A 412 7.19 14.95 -14.36
N GLN A 413 6.04 15.56 -14.62
CA GLN A 413 5.63 16.82 -14.02
C GLN A 413 4.25 16.65 -13.40
N TYR A 414 4.04 17.31 -12.28
CA TYR A 414 2.84 17.15 -11.47
C TYR A 414 2.12 18.49 -11.32
N ASN A 415 0.79 18.45 -11.19
CA ASN A 415 0.03 19.61 -10.72
C ASN A 415 0.15 19.77 -9.20
N THR A 416 -0.48 20.80 -8.64
CA THR A 416 -0.52 21.06 -7.19
C THR A 416 -1.25 19.98 -6.38
N GLN A 417 -1.92 19.05 -7.06
CA GLN A 417 -2.58 17.88 -6.49
C GLN A 417 -1.72 16.61 -6.61
N GLY A 418 -0.44 16.71 -7.00
CA GLY A 418 0.43 15.54 -7.14
C GLY A 418 0.04 14.59 -8.27
N ARG A 419 -0.83 14.99 -9.20
CA ARG A 419 -1.21 14.20 -10.38
C ARG A 419 -0.29 14.52 -11.54
N VAL A 420 0.16 13.49 -12.27
CA VAL A 420 1.02 13.67 -13.45
C VAL A 420 0.28 14.48 -14.50
N ILE A 421 0.79 15.63 -14.89
CA ILE A 421 0.26 16.43 -16.00
C ILE A 421 1.07 16.27 -17.28
N LYS A 422 2.34 15.85 -17.14
CA LYS A 422 3.23 15.62 -18.27
C LYS A 422 4.18 14.47 -17.97
N LYS A 423 4.34 13.58 -18.95
CA LYS A 423 5.35 12.52 -18.95
C LYS A 423 6.15 12.61 -20.23
N LEU A 424 7.47 12.49 -20.13
CA LEU A 424 8.37 12.30 -21.27
C LEU A 424 8.90 10.86 -21.23
N THR A 425 8.87 10.14 -22.35
CA THR A 425 9.53 8.84 -22.52
C THR A 425 10.32 8.88 -23.83
N GLY A 426 11.64 9.00 -23.76
CA GLY A 426 12.45 9.29 -24.94
C GLY A 426 12.04 10.61 -25.62
N SER A 427 11.59 10.55 -26.88
CA SER A 427 11.04 11.71 -27.60
C SER A 427 9.52 11.85 -27.47
N LEU A 428 8.81 10.89 -26.87
CA LEU A 428 7.36 10.94 -26.72
C LEU A 428 6.97 11.79 -25.52
N ILE A 429 6.07 12.73 -25.73
CA ILE A 429 5.45 13.55 -24.69
C ILE A 429 4.01 13.08 -24.52
N PHE A 430 3.61 12.84 -23.28
CA PHE A 430 2.23 12.55 -22.89
C PHE A 430 1.75 13.65 -21.94
N GLU A 431 0.62 14.27 -22.27
CA GLU A 431 -0.02 15.30 -21.44
C GLU A 431 -1.38 14.79 -20.96
N PHE A 432 -1.63 14.93 -19.67
CA PHE A 432 -2.79 14.34 -19.00
C PHE A 432 -3.74 15.43 -18.51
N SER A 433 -5.02 15.24 -18.79
CA SER A 433 -6.12 16.04 -18.25
C SER A 433 -6.98 15.16 -17.35
N TYR A 434 -7.61 15.78 -16.35
CA TYR A 434 -8.39 15.07 -15.34
C TYR A 434 -9.81 15.61 -15.26
N LYS A 435 -10.76 14.75 -14.88
CA LYS A 435 -12.13 15.15 -14.56
C LYS A 435 -12.16 15.80 -13.18
N GLU A 436 -12.79 16.97 -13.10
CA GLU A 436 -12.94 17.72 -11.86
C GLU A 436 -13.74 16.91 -10.82
N GLY A 437 -13.36 17.01 -9.54
CA GLY A 437 -14.01 16.32 -8.42
C GLY A 437 -13.73 14.81 -8.30
N THR A 438 -13.42 14.11 -9.40
CA THR A 438 -13.12 12.67 -9.36
C THR A 438 -11.63 12.36 -9.42
N GLY A 439 -10.86 13.14 -10.17
CA GLY A 439 -9.44 12.86 -10.40
C GLY A 439 -9.14 11.75 -11.39
N LEU A 440 -10.16 11.25 -12.06
CA LEU A 440 -10.00 10.29 -13.15
C LEU A 440 -9.42 10.99 -14.37
N VAL A 441 -8.57 10.31 -15.15
CA VAL A 441 -7.98 10.87 -16.37
C VAL A 441 -9.10 11.10 -17.38
N SER A 442 -9.31 12.34 -17.85
CA SER A 442 -10.31 12.66 -18.87
C SER A 442 -9.75 12.60 -20.28
N LYS A 443 -8.44 12.90 -20.44
CA LYS A 443 -7.78 12.92 -21.74
C LYS A 443 -6.27 12.69 -21.61
N ILE A 444 -5.71 11.96 -22.55
CA ILE A 444 -4.26 11.86 -22.77
C ILE A 444 -3.96 12.38 -24.18
N VAL A 445 -3.01 13.28 -24.30
CA VAL A 445 -2.47 13.78 -25.57
C VAL A 445 -1.05 13.28 -25.73
N ARG A 446 -0.76 12.61 -26.85
CA ARG A 446 0.58 12.14 -27.19
C ARG A 446 1.14 12.94 -28.36
N SER A 447 2.34 13.50 -28.18
CA SER A 447 3.10 14.21 -29.21
C SER A 447 4.55 13.75 -29.24
N VAL A 448 5.29 14.15 -30.27
CA VAL A 448 6.72 13.87 -30.41
C VAL A 448 7.47 15.18 -30.23
N LYS A 449 8.45 15.20 -29.33
CA LYS A 449 9.33 16.33 -29.07
C LYS A 449 10.02 16.77 -30.37
N ASP A 450 10.08 18.08 -30.60
CA ASP A 450 10.74 18.69 -31.76
C ASP A 450 10.19 18.19 -33.12
N SER A 451 8.92 17.77 -33.16
CA SER A 451 8.21 17.32 -34.37
C SER A 451 6.98 18.17 -34.67
N ASN A 452 6.71 18.39 -35.95
CA ASN A 452 5.48 19.02 -36.44
C ASN A 452 4.33 18.01 -36.67
N ALA A 453 4.53 16.73 -36.34
CA ALA A 453 3.47 15.74 -36.42
C ALA A 453 2.28 16.14 -35.53
N LYS A 454 1.06 16.00 -36.05
CA LYS A 454 -0.15 16.31 -35.28
C LYS A 454 -0.20 15.42 -34.03
N PRO A 455 -0.46 15.98 -32.83
CA PRO A 455 -0.69 15.18 -31.64
C PRO A 455 -1.88 14.25 -31.83
N VAL A 456 -1.79 13.03 -31.31
CA VAL A 456 -2.94 12.12 -31.19
C VAL A 456 -3.48 12.20 -29.77
N SER A 457 -4.76 11.97 -29.60
CA SER A 457 -5.37 12.02 -28.27
C SER A 457 -6.33 10.89 -28.02
N THR A 458 -6.56 10.62 -26.75
CA THR A 458 -7.52 9.64 -26.28
C THR A 458 -8.29 10.23 -25.12
N SER A 459 -9.62 10.27 -25.24
CA SER A 459 -10.54 10.75 -24.22
C SER A 459 -11.23 9.58 -23.55
N PHE A 460 -11.50 9.73 -22.25
CA PHE A 460 -12.03 8.67 -21.40
C PHE A 460 -13.30 9.15 -20.71
N ASP A 461 -14.37 8.40 -20.91
CA ASP A 461 -15.67 8.59 -20.27
C ASP A 461 -15.93 7.48 -19.26
N TYR A 462 -16.66 7.82 -18.21
CA TYR A 462 -16.90 6.95 -17.07
C TYR A 462 -18.40 6.85 -16.79
N ASP A 463 -18.83 5.70 -16.32
CA ASP A 463 -20.19 5.52 -15.81
C ASP A 463 -20.38 6.27 -14.46
N SER A 464 -21.60 6.22 -13.92
CA SER A 464 -21.93 6.88 -12.65
C SER A 464 -21.16 6.34 -11.45
N ARG A 465 -20.51 5.18 -11.58
CA ARG A 465 -19.71 4.53 -10.53
C ARG A 465 -18.21 4.82 -10.68
N GLY A 466 -17.81 5.52 -11.74
CA GLY A 466 -16.42 5.84 -12.03
C GLY A 466 -15.67 4.74 -12.77
N SER A 467 -16.35 3.69 -13.24
CA SER A 467 -15.76 2.68 -14.11
C SER A 467 -15.64 3.22 -15.54
N LEU A 468 -14.51 2.94 -16.21
CA LEU A 468 -14.30 3.36 -17.60
C LEU A 468 -15.41 2.78 -18.49
N SER A 469 -16.20 3.62 -19.13
CA SER A 469 -17.31 3.18 -19.99
C SER A 469 -16.97 3.29 -21.46
N THR A 470 -16.21 4.32 -21.85
CA THR A 470 -15.87 4.56 -23.25
C THR A 470 -14.52 5.22 -23.36
N LEU A 471 -13.77 4.80 -24.37
CA LEU A 471 -12.54 5.44 -24.82
C LEU A 471 -12.76 5.93 -26.25
N THR A 472 -12.38 7.18 -26.54
CA THR A 472 -12.49 7.79 -27.88
C THR A 472 -11.13 8.28 -28.36
N THR A 473 -10.65 7.85 -29.53
CA THR A 473 -9.39 8.32 -30.12
C THR A 473 -9.55 9.67 -30.84
N SER A 474 -8.44 10.27 -31.28
CA SER A 474 -8.44 11.50 -32.08
C SER A 474 -9.13 11.34 -33.44
N GLU A 475 -9.22 10.12 -33.96
CA GLU A 475 -9.96 9.81 -35.19
C GLU A 475 -11.47 9.66 -34.96
N GLY A 476 -11.93 9.65 -33.70
CA GLY A 476 -13.33 9.43 -33.33
C GLY A 476 -13.68 7.95 -33.11
N ASP A 477 -12.71 7.04 -33.24
CA ASP A 477 -12.89 5.62 -32.97
C ASP A 477 -13.20 5.39 -31.50
N GLN A 478 -14.19 4.53 -31.23
CA GLN A 478 -14.66 4.26 -29.87
C GLN A 478 -14.47 2.81 -29.46
N VAL A 479 -13.99 2.62 -28.23
CA VAL A 479 -13.99 1.33 -27.53
C VAL A 479 -14.93 1.45 -26.33
N ARG A 480 -15.89 0.54 -26.22
CA ARG A 480 -16.91 0.55 -25.18
C ARG A 480 -16.69 -0.61 -24.22
N LEU A 481 -16.78 -0.32 -22.93
CA LEU A 481 -16.62 -1.29 -21.87
C LEU A 481 -17.89 -1.32 -21.03
N LEU A 482 -18.39 -2.52 -20.75
CA LEU A 482 -19.49 -2.76 -19.84
C LEU A 482 -18.96 -3.45 -18.61
N HIS A 483 -19.37 -2.95 -17.45
CA HIS A 483 -18.98 -3.50 -16.16
C HIS A 483 -20.21 -3.97 -15.40
N ASP A 484 -20.08 -5.05 -14.65
CA ASP A 484 -21.13 -5.52 -13.75
C ASP A 484 -21.32 -4.56 -12.57
N ALA A 485 -22.25 -4.88 -11.67
CA ALA A 485 -22.40 -4.18 -10.40
C ALA A 485 -21.04 -4.01 -9.71
N THR A 486 -20.26 -5.11 -9.69
CA THR A 486 -18.95 -5.32 -9.07
C THR A 486 -17.74 -4.68 -9.74
N GLY A 487 -17.92 -3.93 -10.83
CA GLY A 487 -16.81 -3.28 -11.53
C GLY A 487 -15.93 -4.25 -12.33
N HIS A 488 -16.30 -5.54 -12.42
CA HIS A 488 -15.64 -6.46 -13.33
C HIS A 488 -16.08 -6.21 -14.76
N LEU A 489 -15.16 -6.38 -15.70
CA LEU A 489 -15.42 -6.22 -17.12
C LEU A 489 -16.36 -7.33 -17.61
N LEU A 490 -17.60 -7.01 -17.98
CA LEU A 490 -18.53 -7.95 -18.59
C LEU A 490 -18.34 -8.06 -20.10
N ALA A 491 -18.07 -6.93 -20.75
CA ALA A 491 -17.91 -6.90 -22.20
C ALA A 491 -17.01 -5.75 -22.67
N LEU A 492 -16.35 -6.00 -23.80
CA LEU A 492 -15.59 -5.03 -24.56
C LEU A 492 -16.10 -5.03 -26.00
N VAL A 493 -16.38 -3.86 -26.55
CA VAL A 493 -16.69 -3.69 -27.98
C VAL A 493 -15.69 -2.69 -28.56
N ASP A 494 -14.87 -3.16 -29.50
CA ASP A 494 -13.89 -2.37 -30.28
C ASP A 494 -14.23 -2.54 -31.77
N PRO A 495 -15.21 -1.79 -32.29
CA PRO A 495 -15.63 -1.87 -33.69
C PRO A 495 -14.50 -1.64 -34.70
N PRO A 496 -13.55 -0.70 -34.50
CA PRO A 496 -12.41 -0.53 -35.39
C PRO A 496 -11.58 -1.81 -35.62
N ARG A 497 -11.48 -2.68 -34.61
CA ARG A 497 -10.82 -3.99 -34.72
C ARG A 497 -11.77 -5.16 -34.98
N GLY A 498 -13.08 -4.91 -34.97
CA GLY A 498 -14.11 -5.95 -35.08
C GLY A 498 -14.15 -6.90 -33.89
N ILE A 499 -13.81 -6.42 -32.68
CA ILE A 499 -13.78 -7.22 -31.45
C ILE A 499 -15.06 -6.96 -30.65
N ALA A 500 -15.68 -8.04 -30.17
CA ALA A 500 -16.83 -8.03 -29.28
C ALA A 500 -16.66 -9.15 -28.23
N MET A 501 -15.87 -8.84 -27.20
CA MET A 501 -15.49 -9.78 -26.16
C MET A 501 -16.48 -9.76 -25.00
N LYS A 502 -16.75 -10.92 -24.40
CA LYS A 502 -17.52 -11.11 -23.16
C LYS A 502 -16.69 -11.89 -22.15
N VAL A 503 -16.84 -11.57 -20.87
CA VAL A 503 -16.13 -12.23 -19.77
C VAL A 503 -17.11 -12.67 -18.69
N LYS A 504 -16.89 -13.86 -18.12
CA LYS A 504 -17.61 -14.36 -16.94
C LYS A 504 -16.62 -14.66 -15.83
N TYR A 505 -17.09 -14.54 -14.59
CA TYR A 505 -16.29 -14.71 -13.38
C TYR A 505 -16.91 -15.77 -12.46
N ASN A 506 -16.08 -16.37 -11.60
CA ASN A 506 -16.55 -17.17 -10.48
C ASN A 506 -16.81 -16.31 -9.23
N GLU A 507 -17.23 -16.94 -8.13
CA GLU A 507 -17.51 -16.29 -6.83
C GLU A 507 -16.28 -15.64 -6.18
N HIS A 508 -15.07 -15.98 -6.63
CA HIS A 508 -13.81 -15.38 -6.17
C HIS A 508 -13.29 -14.28 -7.11
N SER A 509 -14.14 -13.76 -8.00
CA SER A 509 -13.80 -12.70 -8.97
C SER A 509 -12.69 -13.10 -9.96
N LEU A 510 -12.49 -14.40 -10.22
CA LEU A 510 -11.54 -14.90 -11.22
C LEU A 510 -12.27 -15.19 -12.55
N PRO A 511 -11.69 -14.80 -13.71
CA PRO A 511 -12.34 -15.00 -15.01
C PRO A 511 -12.37 -16.48 -15.40
N ILE A 512 -13.56 -17.03 -15.61
CA ILE A 512 -13.77 -18.45 -15.97
C ILE A 512 -14.09 -18.66 -17.44
N GLU A 513 -14.49 -17.61 -18.15
CA GLU A 513 -14.78 -17.65 -19.58
C GLU A 513 -14.47 -16.30 -20.21
N ILE A 514 -13.75 -16.32 -21.32
CA ILE A 514 -13.56 -15.17 -22.21
C ILE A 514 -13.98 -15.61 -23.62
N ALA A 515 -14.92 -14.91 -24.22
CA ALA A 515 -15.50 -15.27 -25.51
C ALA A 515 -15.55 -14.07 -26.45
N ASP A 516 -15.22 -14.30 -27.71
CA ASP A 516 -15.39 -13.36 -28.81
C ASP A 516 -15.88 -14.12 -30.06
N ALA A 517 -16.77 -13.51 -30.84
CA ALA A 517 -17.40 -14.19 -31.99
C ALA A 517 -16.40 -14.60 -33.08
N LYS A 518 -15.29 -13.86 -33.22
CA LYS A 518 -14.24 -14.09 -34.21
C LYS A 518 -13.08 -14.93 -33.64
N LEU A 519 -12.71 -14.68 -32.38
CA LEU A 519 -11.57 -15.34 -31.74
C LEU A 519 -11.95 -16.65 -31.02
N GLY A 520 -13.24 -16.96 -30.88
CA GLY A 520 -13.73 -18.15 -30.19
C GLY A 520 -13.81 -17.95 -28.68
N THR A 521 -13.79 -19.06 -27.94
CA THR A 521 -13.99 -19.06 -26.49
C THR A 521 -12.86 -19.78 -25.78
N VAL A 522 -12.37 -19.18 -24.70
CA VAL A 522 -11.43 -19.77 -23.73
C VAL A 522 -12.12 -19.83 -22.37
N THR A 523 -11.98 -20.97 -21.70
CA THR A 523 -12.49 -21.26 -20.36
C THR A 523 -11.35 -21.65 -19.45
N MET A 524 -11.43 -21.23 -18.19
CA MET A 524 -10.39 -21.45 -17.18
C MET A 524 -10.97 -22.14 -15.96
N GLN A 525 -10.22 -23.09 -15.40
CA GLN A 525 -10.45 -23.61 -14.05
C GLN A 525 -9.27 -23.27 -13.15
N TYR A 526 -9.57 -23.06 -11.88
CA TYR A 526 -8.59 -22.69 -10.87
C TYR A 526 -8.46 -23.78 -9.81
N ASP A 527 -7.27 -23.93 -9.23
CA ASP A 527 -7.07 -24.66 -7.98
C ASP A 527 -7.43 -23.81 -6.75
N ASP A 528 -7.36 -24.40 -5.56
CA ASP A 528 -7.70 -23.76 -4.29
C ASP A 528 -6.77 -22.58 -3.92
N LEU A 529 -5.64 -22.42 -4.63
CA LEU A 529 -4.70 -21.32 -4.49
C LEU A 529 -4.90 -20.24 -5.57
N GLY A 530 -5.98 -20.34 -6.37
CA GLY A 530 -6.28 -19.39 -7.44
C GLY A 530 -5.37 -19.54 -8.66
N LYS A 531 -4.65 -20.67 -8.81
CA LYS A 531 -3.83 -20.94 -9.98
C LYS A 531 -4.61 -21.60 -11.09
N ILE A 532 -4.35 -21.21 -12.34
CA ILE A 532 -4.97 -21.86 -13.51
C ILE A 532 -4.55 -23.34 -13.51
N LYS A 533 -5.52 -24.21 -13.27
CA LYS A 533 -5.38 -25.66 -13.27
C LYS A 533 -5.64 -26.24 -14.66
N ASP A 534 -6.57 -25.67 -15.39
CA ASP A 534 -6.99 -26.14 -16.70
C ASP A 534 -7.42 -24.98 -17.60
N LEU A 535 -7.13 -25.10 -18.90
CA LEU A 535 -7.48 -24.13 -19.93
C LEU A 535 -8.08 -24.88 -21.12
N LYS A 536 -9.34 -24.60 -21.45
CA LYS A 536 -10.08 -25.27 -22.53
C LYS A 536 -10.76 -24.25 -23.43
N GLY A 537 -10.97 -24.57 -24.70
CA GLY A 537 -11.64 -23.62 -25.59
C GLY A 537 -11.97 -24.15 -26.97
N THR A 538 -12.84 -23.43 -27.67
CA THR A 538 -13.15 -23.63 -29.10
C THR A 538 -12.20 -22.83 -30.00
N SER A 539 -11.33 -22.02 -29.42
CA SER A 539 -10.31 -21.22 -30.11
C SER A 539 -9.15 -22.09 -30.58
N THR A 540 -8.56 -21.74 -31.73
CA THR A 540 -7.21 -22.19 -32.08
C THR A 540 -6.20 -21.61 -31.09
N ALA A 541 -5.01 -22.21 -30.99
CA ALA A 541 -3.94 -21.70 -30.12
C ALA A 541 -3.58 -20.24 -30.44
N GLU A 542 -3.55 -19.88 -31.72
CA GLU A 542 -3.33 -18.51 -32.21
C GLU A 542 -4.44 -17.57 -31.73
N ASN A 543 -5.71 -17.94 -31.91
CA ASN A 543 -6.83 -17.10 -31.50
C ASN A 543 -6.93 -16.95 -29.97
N ALA A 544 -6.60 -18.01 -29.21
CA ALA A 544 -6.54 -17.94 -27.75
C ALA A 544 -5.44 -16.98 -27.28
N TYR A 545 -4.29 -16.98 -27.97
CA TYR A 545 -3.22 -16.02 -27.73
C TYR A 545 -3.64 -14.58 -28.08
N SER A 546 -4.34 -14.38 -29.21
CA SER A 546 -4.91 -13.07 -29.56
C SER A 546 -5.92 -12.58 -28.52
N LEU A 547 -6.80 -13.46 -28.02
CA LEU A 547 -7.76 -13.13 -26.98
C LEU A 547 -7.07 -12.67 -25.70
N ALA A 548 -5.98 -13.35 -25.30
CA ALA A 548 -5.17 -12.98 -24.14
C ALA A 548 -4.47 -11.63 -24.34
N ILE A 549 -3.94 -11.35 -25.53
CA ILE A 549 -3.36 -10.04 -25.88
C ILE A 549 -4.41 -8.95 -25.77
N GLU A 550 -5.60 -9.14 -26.33
CA GLU A 550 -6.65 -8.14 -26.30
C GLU A 550 -7.15 -7.89 -24.88
N PHE A 551 -7.35 -8.94 -24.08
CA PHE A 551 -7.70 -8.78 -22.66
C PHE A 551 -6.63 -8.00 -21.89
N THR A 552 -5.35 -8.29 -22.16
CA THR A 552 -4.21 -7.59 -21.57
C THR A 552 -4.15 -6.12 -22.01
N ARG A 553 -4.45 -5.85 -23.28
CA ARG A 553 -4.55 -4.48 -23.82
C ARG A 553 -5.66 -3.71 -23.13
N VAL A 554 -6.85 -4.30 -22.97
CA VAL A 554 -7.97 -3.67 -22.26
C VAL A 554 -7.58 -3.32 -20.83
N LYS A 555 -6.92 -4.25 -20.13
CA LYS A 555 -6.41 -3.98 -18.79
C LYS A 555 -5.46 -2.77 -18.80
N ALA A 556 -4.55 -2.67 -19.76
CA ALA A 556 -3.65 -1.53 -19.89
C ALA A 556 -4.40 -0.21 -20.17
N LEU A 557 -5.48 -0.23 -20.94
CA LEU A 557 -6.33 0.94 -21.18
C LEU A 557 -7.06 1.38 -19.90
N ILE A 558 -7.60 0.43 -19.14
CA ILE A 558 -8.22 0.69 -17.85
C ILE A 558 -7.17 1.28 -16.90
N ASP A 559 -5.98 0.67 -16.80
CA ASP A 559 -4.89 1.15 -15.95
C ASP A 559 -4.45 2.58 -16.32
N GLN A 560 -4.47 2.96 -17.61
CA GLN A 560 -4.19 4.34 -18.06
C GLN A 560 -5.31 5.32 -17.68
N ALA A 561 -6.58 4.89 -17.78
CA ALA A 561 -7.73 5.71 -17.41
C ALA A 561 -7.82 5.92 -15.89
N THR A 562 -7.49 4.88 -15.13
CA THR A 562 -7.41 4.89 -13.67
C THR A 562 -6.04 5.29 -13.17
N PHE A 563 -5.17 5.84 -14.02
CA PHE A 563 -3.84 6.29 -13.63
C PHE A 563 -3.98 7.39 -12.57
N SER A 564 -3.87 6.99 -11.30
CA SER A 564 -4.08 7.85 -10.13
C SER A 564 -2.87 8.73 -9.81
N GLY A 565 -1.86 8.74 -10.66
CA GLY A 565 -0.51 9.13 -10.26
C GLY A 565 0.08 8.05 -9.37
N LEU A 566 1.30 7.63 -9.67
CA LEU A 566 2.12 6.88 -8.72
C LEU A 566 2.33 7.70 -7.44
#